data_AF-A0AAU2YA49-F1
#
_entry.id   AF-A0AAU2YA49-F1
#
_cell.length_a   1.000
_cell.length_b   1.000
_cell.length_c   1.000
_cell.angle_alpha   90.00
_cell.angle_beta   90.00
_cell.angle_gamma   90.00
#
_symmetry.space_group_name_H-M   'P 1'
#
loop_
_entity.id
_entity.type
_entity.pdbx_description
1 polymer ?
#
loop_
_entity_poly.entity_id
_entity_poly.type
_entity_poly.pdbx_seq_one_letter_code
_entity_poly.pdbx_strand_id
1 'polypeptide(L)'
;MVEPAFVNTVWQHLRHALGPAPAPRPPVILDVPEGMDFQELVDEVSGRAGSPRTLIDDGRRVEPVNTRTGQPLVEPFSEELLEMRAWPYWNDWLGCARVVRAGREQAVVVVAHRADPAAEGLPEGASWAEKLRLLTGWEPLPRTPVDWQAAEQALGTRLPGDYKEIADLFGYGSFDTYLELLVPGVRGLDLVQWATSDAAYVDDLWRPHARFPEPEGLLRWGSSEQELDFVWQTGAPDPDEWTVLVRTDFDTWERYDCGMGEFLVRLLTDVALGYPTSRIAAHCFADYA
;
A
#
# COMPACT_ATOMS: atom_id res chain seq x y z
N MET A 1 24.30 15.98 15.51
CA MET A 1 24.68 14.62 15.08
C MET A 1 23.96 13.68 16.02
N VAL A 2 22.83 13.14 15.55
CA VAL A 2 22.11 12.01 16.15
C VAL A 2 23.12 11.04 16.75
N GLU A 3 22.92 10.61 18.00
CA GLU A 3 23.58 9.41 18.45
C GLU A 3 22.89 8.25 17.71
N PRO A 4 23.55 7.56 16.75
CA PRO A 4 22.92 6.46 16.01
C PRO A 4 22.38 5.36 16.94
N ALA A 5 22.79 5.38 18.22
CA ALA A 5 22.36 4.52 19.29
C ALA A 5 20.84 4.58 19.60
N PHE A 6 20.19 5.75 19.62
CA PHE A 6 18.77 5.82 20.04
C PHE A 6 17.86 5.16 19.01
N VAL A 7 17.97 5.54 17.74
CA VAL A 7 17.20 4.94 16.65
C VAL A 7 17.50 3.44 16.55
N ASN A 8 18.76 3.02 16.72
CA ASN A 8 19.10 1.59 16.80
C ASN A 8 18.41 0.87 17.98
N THR A 9 18.22 1.53 19.12
CA THR A 9 17.47 0.98 20.26
C THR A 9 16.00 0.80 19.91
N VAL A 10 15.38 1.77 19.23
CA VAL A 10 14.01 1.64 18.69
C VAL A 10 13.89 0.39 17.81
N TRP A 11 14.83 0.21 16.87
CA TRP A 11 14.82 -0.95 15.95
C TRP A 11 14.97 -2.30 16.68
N GLN A 12 15.66 -2.36 17.81
CA GLN A 12 15.75 -3.59 18.62
C GLN A 12 14.40 -4.01 19.23
N HIS A 13 13.44 -3.08 19.35
CA HIS A 13 12.10 -3.39 19.83
C HIS A 13 11.15 -3.88 18.72
N LEU A 14 11.50 -3.72 17.44
CA LEU A 14 10.65 -4.19 16.34
C LEU A 14 10.88 -5.67 16.03
N ARG A 15 9.79 -6.38 15.77
CA ARG A 15 9.81 -7.80 15.44
C ARG A 15 9.80 -7.98 13.92
N HIS A 16 10.96 -8.29 13.37
CA HIS A 16 11.08 -8.85 12.01
C HIS A 16 10.79 -10.35 12.06
N ALA A 17 9.53 -10.74 11.94
CA ALA A 17 9.20 -12.16 11.88
C ALA A 17 8.85 -12.56 10.44
N LEU A 18 9.84 -13.13 9.72
CA LEU A 18 9.59 -14.04 8.61
C LEU A 18 9.13 -15.38 9.22
N GLY A 19 7.91 -15.44 9.75
CA GLY A 19 7.40 -16.58 10.52
C GLY A 19 6.01 -16.31 11.10
N PRO A 20 5.43 -17.25 11.88
CA PRO A 20 4.12 -17.07 12.47
C PRO A 20 4.07 -15.80 13.34
N ALA A 21 2.96 -15.06 13.23
CA ALA A 21 2.78 -13.78 13.91
C ALA A 21 3.08 -13.91 15.41
N PRO A 22 3.94 -13.05 15.98
CA PRO A 22 4.30 -13.12 17.38
C PRO A 22 3.12 -12.67 18.26
N ALA A 23 3.00 -13.24 19.46
CA ALA A 23 1.90 -12.93 20.38
C ALA A 23 1.77 -11.40 20.64
N PRO A 24 0.53 -10.87 20.81
CA PRO A 24 0.32 -9.48 21.18
C PRO A 24 1.07 -9.11 22.46
N ARG A 25 1.62 -7.89 22.53
CA ARG A 25 2.31 -7.35 23.71
C ARG A 25 1.89 -5.90 23.98
N PRO A 26 1.97 -5.42 25.24
CA PRO A 26 1.73 -4.02 25.55
C PRO A 26 2.67 -3.08 24.76
N PRO A 27 2.22 -1.85 24.44
CA PRO A 27 3.07 -0.86 23.80
C PRO A 27 4.32 -0.56 24.63
N VAL A 28 5.45 -0.41 23.94
CA VAL A 28 6.70 0.11 24.53
C VAL A 28 6.81 1.56 24.15
N ILE A 29 6.95 2.43 25.16
CA ILE A 29 7.12 3.87 24.99
C ILE A 29 8.54 4.22 25.40
N LEU A 30 9.29 4.85 24.50
CA LEU A 30 10.67 5.26 24.68
C LEU A 30 10.70 6.79 24.68
N ASP A 31 11.18 7.37 25.77
CA ASP A 31 11.40 8.80 25.84
C ASP A 31 12.58 9.18 24.93
N VAL A 32 12.37 10.17 24.05
CA VAL A 32 13.42 10.65 23.16
C VAL A 32 14.40 11.52 23.97
N PRO A 33 15.73 11.37 23.78
CA PRO A 33 16.72 12.17 24.50
C PRO A 33 16.50 13.68 24.34
N GLU A 34 16.73 14.44 25.42
CA GLU A 34 16.62 15.90 25.37
C GLU A 34 17.53 16.51 24.30
N GLY A 35 17.00 17.47 23.54
CA GLY A 35 17.72 18.19 22.49
C GLY A 35 17.66 17.55 21.10
N MET A 36 17.03 16.37 20.95
CA MET A 36 16.70 15.84 19.63
C MET A 36 15.47 16.55 19.07
N ASP A 37 15.58 17.04 17.84
CA ASP A 37 14.47 17.64 17.13
C ASP A 37 13.47 16.58 16.64
N PHE A 38 12.18 16.91 16.67
CA PHE A 38 11.13 15.96 16.28
C PHE A 38 11.18 15.62 14.78
N GLN A 39 11.50 16.59 13.92
CA GLN A 39 11.61 16.35 12.49
C GLN A 39 12.84 15.51 12.18
N GLU A 40 13.99 15.78 12.83
CA GLU A 40 15.20 14.96 12.70
C GLU A 40 14.93 13.49 13.10
N LEU A 41 14.17 13.26 14.19
CA LEU A 41 13.73 11.92 14.58
C LEU A 41 12.86 11.25 13.52
N VAL A 42 11.86 11.97 12.98
CA VAL A 42 10.97 11.46 11.94
C VAL A 42 11.75 11.12 10.68
N ASP A 43 12.70 11.96 10.27
CA ASP A 43 13.53 11.75 9.08
C ASP A 43 14.42 10.51 9.22
N GLU A 44 15.06 10.32 10.39
CA GLU A 44 15.87 9.14 10.68
C GLU A 44 15.06 7.84 10.68
N VAL A 45 13.86 7.86 11.26
CA VAL A 45 12.95 6.71 11.20
C VAL A 45 12.49 6.46 9.76
N SER A 46 12.13 7.52 9.04
CA SER A 46 11.67 7.45 7.65
C SER A 46 12.73 6.87 6.72
N GLY A 47 14.00 7.18 6.96
CA GLY A 47 15.13 6.63 6.20
C GLY A 47 15.21 5.09 6.22
N ARG A 48 14.55 4.42 7.19
CA ARG A 48 14.47 2.95 7.26
C ARG A 48 13.06 2.39 7.11
N ALA A 49 12.04 3.14 7.54
CA ALA A 49 10.64 2.73 7.57
C ALA A 49 9.85 3.15 6.32
N GLY A 50 10.41 4.00 5.47
CA GLY A 50 9.68 4.67 4.40
C GLY A 50 8.88 5.88 4.91
N SER A 51 7.91 6.34 4.13
CA SER A 51 7.13 7.54 4.44
C SER A 51 6.15 7.30 5.60
N PRO A 52 6.04 8.22 6.57
CA PRO A 52 5.04 8.14 7.62
C PRO A 52 3.65 8.47 7.12
N ARG A 53 2.66 7.90 7.81
CA ARG A 53 1.30 8.44 7.89
C ARG A 53 1.21 9.48 9.00
N THR A 54 0.35 10.47 8.81
CA THR A 54 0.04 11.45 9.86
C THR A 54 -1.30 11.09 10.47
N LEU A 55 -1.28 10.54 11.69
CA LEU A 55 -2.52 10.18 12.39
C LEU A 55 -3.09 11.37 13.17
N ILE A 56 -2.21 12.14 13.82
CA ILE A 56 -2.55 13.30 14.64
C ILE A 56 -1.65 14.47 14.25
N ASP A 57 -2.23 15.65 14.12
CA ASP A 57 -1.54 16.91 13.86
C ASP A 57 -2.24 18.04 14.63
N ASP A 58 -1.47 18.83 15.39
CA ASP A 58 -1.99 19.86 16.31
C ASP A 58 -3.16 19.38 17.19
N GLY A 59 -3.02 18.16 17.75
CA GLY A 59 -4.01 17.51 18.59
C GLY A 59 -5.27 17.04 17.87
N ARG A 60 -5.34 17.16 16.53
CA ARG A 60 -6.50 16.76 15.73
C ARG A 60 -6.19 15.49 14.95
N ARG A 61 -7.19 14.62 14.83
CA ARG A 61 -7.13 13.45 13.94
C ARG A 61 -7.17 13.91 12.49
N VAL A 62 -6.15 13.52 11.73
CA VAL A 62 -6.03 13.83 10.30
C VAL A 62 -6.60 12.70 9.45
N GLU A 63 -6.37 11.46 9.89
CA GLU A 63 -6.89 10.26 9.23
C GLU A 63 -7.81 9.46 10.17
N PRO A 64 -8.72 8.62 9.64
CA PRO A 64 -9.47 7.65 10.44
C PRO A 64 -8.51 6.69 11.18
N VAL A 65 -8.64 6.63 12.51
CA VAL A 65 -7.83 5.76 13.38
C VAL A 65 -8.69 4.64 13.95
N ASN A 66 -8.34 3.40 13.63
CA ASN A 66 -8.91 2.16 14.19
C ASN A 66 -7.77 1.18 14.52
N THR A 67 -8.10 -0.02 15.00
CA THR A 67 -7.11 -1.06 15.36
C THR A 67 -6.13 -1.40 14.23
N ARG A 68 -6.51 -1.19 12.97
CA ARG A 68 -5.76 -1.46 11.73
C ARG A 68 -5.10 -0.24 11.13
N THR A 69 -5.41 0.96 11.60
CA THR A 69 -4.84 2.21 11.08
C THR A 69 -4.13 3.03 12.17
N GLY A 70 -3.70 2.39 13.26
CA GLY A 70 -2.78 2.97 14.24
C GLY A 70 -3.39 3.33 15.60
N GLN A 71 -4.61 2.88 15.93
CA GLN A 71 -5.19 3.07 17.27
C GLN A 71 -4.27 2.65 18.42
N PRO A 72 -3.52 1.53 18.35
CA PRO A 72 -2.58 1.14 19.40
C PRO A 72 -1.45 2.14 19.68
N LEU A 73 -1.17 3.06 18.74
CA LEU A 73 -0.19 4.15 18.94
C LEU A 73 -0.78 5.35 19.68
N VAL A 74 -2.09 5.57 19.56
CA VAL A 74 -2.79 6.75 20.10
C VAL A 74 -3.33 6.48 21.50
N GLU A 75 -3.87 5.28 21.74
CA GLU A 75 -4.46 4.87 23.02
C GLU A 75 -3.60 5.16 24.26
N PRO A 76 -2.27 4.98 24.25
CA PRO A 76 -1.45 5.19 25.44
C PRO A 76 -1.40 6.65 25.93
N PHE A 77 -1.78 7.63 25.10
CA PHE A 77 -1.61 9.06 25.39
C PHE A 77 -2.92 9.82 25.57
N SER A 78 -4.05 9.23 25.16
CA SER A 78 -5.36 9.89 25.28
C SER A 78 -5.35 11.32 24.68
N GLU A 79 -5.69 12.36 25.47
CA GLU A 79 -5.72 13.77 25.03
C GLU A 79 -4.34 14.47 25.10
N GLU A 80 -3.30 13.80 25.57
CA GLU A 80 -1.96 14.38 25.71
C GLU A 80 -1.20 14.49 24.37
N LEU A 81 -1.76 13.94 23.28
CA LEU A 81 -1.08 13.78 22.00
C LEU A 81 -1.26 15.01 21.09
N LEU A 82 -0.16 15.67 20.72
CA LEU A 82 -0.15 16.81 19.81
C LEU A 82 0.14 16.39 18.36
N GLU A 83 1.11 15.51 18.16
CA GLU A 83 1.50 15.02 16.83
C GLU A 83 1.74 13.51 16.89
N MET A 84 1.39 12.79 15.82
CA MET A 84 1.69 11.38 15.64
C MET A 84 2.01 11.07 14.18
N ARG A 85 3.26 10.67 13.94
CA ARG A 85 3.72 10.08 12.68
C ARG A 85 3.82 8.58 12.87
N ALA A 86 3.23 7.80 11.98
CA ALA A 86 3.06 6.37 12.16
C ALA A 86 3.53 5.59 10.93
N TRP A 87 4.16 4.44 11.19
CA TRP A 87 4.57 3.48 10.18
C TRP A 87 4.01 2.10 10.52
N PRO A 88 3.29 1.44 9.60
CA PRO A 88 3.09 0.00 9.68
C PRO A 88 4.44 -0.69 9.44
N TYR A 89 4.84 -1.57 10.35
CA TYR A 89 6.08 -2.33 10.21
C TYR A 89 5.88 -3.78 10.61
N TRP A 90 5.54 -4.65 9.65
CA TRP A 90 5.22 -6.05 9.93
C TRP A 90 4.18 -6.15 11.06
N ASN A 91 4.44 -6.94 12.10
CA ASN A 91 3.52 -7.15 13.22
C ASN A 91 3.62 -6.08 14.33
N ASP A 92 4.28 -4.97 14.05
CA ASP A 92 4.37 -3.82 14.96
C ASP A 92 3.97 -2.51 14.26
N TRP A 93 3.36 -1.63 15.01
CA TRP A 93 3.23 -0.22 14.69
C TRP A 93 4.43 0.52 15.27
N LEU A 94 5.04 1.38 14.48
CA LEU A 94 6.03 2.34 14.95
C LEU A 94 5.42 3.74 14.91
N GLY A 95 5.54 4.50 15.99
CA GLY A 95 5.02 5.86 16.08
C GLY A 95 6.03 6.83 16.66
N CYS A 96 6.24 7.97 16.03
CA CYS A 96 6.91 9.13 16.61
C CYS A 96 5.83 10.13 17.04
N ALA A 97 5.83 10.52 18.30
CA ALA A 97 4.80 11.37 18.88
C ALA A 97 5.37 12.55 19.64
N ARG A 98 4.65 13.69 19.61
CA ARG A 98 4.81 14.78 20.58
C ARG A 98 3.65 14.74 21.55
N VAL A 99 3.97 14.69 22.83
CA VAL A 99 2.98 14.59 23.90
C VAL A 99 3.19 15.66 24.96
N VAL A 100 2.11 16.12 25.59
CA VAL A 100 2.17 17.07 26.72
C VAL A 100 2.08 16.29 28.02
N ARG A 101 3.22 16.12 28.68
CA ARG A 101 3.30 15.46 30.00
C ARG A 101 3.68 16.47 31.07
N ALA A 102 2.85 16.57 32.11
CA ALA A 102 3.03 17.52 33.21
C ALA A 102 3.26 18.98 32.72
N GLY A 103 2.58 19.38 31.64
CA GLY A 103 2.66 20.73 31.06
C GLY A 103 3.92 21.00 30.22
N ARG A 104 4.69 19.97 29.85
CA ARG A 104 5.84 20.08 28.95
C ARG A 104 5.64 19.20 27.73
N GLU A 105 5.98 19.73 26.57
CA GLU A 105 6.05 18.93 25.35
C GLU A 105 7.28 18.03 25.40
N GLN A 106 7.06 16.75 25.07
CA GLN A 106 8.09 15.74 25.03
C GLN A 106 7.90 14.87 23.79
N ALA A 107 8.99 14.59 23.09
CA ALA A 107 9.00 13.62 22.00
C ALA A 107 9.14 12.20 22.58
N VAL A 108 8.36 11.26 22.04
CA VAL A 108 8.40 9.85 22.42
C VAL A 108 8.32 8.99 21.16
N VAL A 109 8.94 7.81 21.22
CA VAL A 109 8.75 6.75 20.23
C VAL A 109 7.91 5.65 20.84
N VAL A 110 6.96 5.13 20.08
CA VAL A 110 6.00 4.12 20.52
C VAL A 110 6.11 2.95 19.58
N VAL A 111 6.32 1.77 20.15
CA VAL A 111 6.21 0.51 19.43
C VAL A 111 5.05 -0.27 19.99
N ALA A 112 4.00 -0.44 19.20
CA ALA A 112 2.79 -1.15 19.59
C ALA A 112 2.59 -2.39 18.73
N HIS A 113 1.82 -3.37 19.21
CA HIS A 113 1.49 -4.52 18.38
C HIS A 113 0.56 -4.13 17.22
N ARG A 114 0.86 -4.64 16.03
CA ARG A 114 -0.01 -4.61 14.85
C ARG A 114 -0.44 -6.04 14.52
N ALA A 115 -1.75 -6.28 14.50
CA ALA A 115 -2.29 -7.56 14.03
C ALA A 115 -2.08 -7.68 12.52
N ASP A 116 -1.51 -8.79 12.06
CA ASP A 116 -1.38 -9.11 10.65
C ASP A 116 -2.76 -9.52 10.09
N PRO A 117 -3.33 -8.77 9.14
CA PRO A 117 -4.56 -9.12 8.46
C PRO A 117 -4.58 -10.50 7.82
N ALA A 118 -3.45 -10.91 7.24
CA ALA A 118 -3.37 -12.17 6.51
C ALA A 118 -3.47 -13.36 7.46
N ALA A 119 -3.01 -13.19 8.71
CA ALA A 119 -2.99 -14.25 9.72
C ALA A 119 -4.39 -14.65 10.22
N GLU A 120 -5.37 -13.76 10.16
CA GLU A 120 -6.75 -14.03 10.61
C GLU A 120 -7.59 -14.76 9.55
N GLY A 121 -7.09 -14.85 8.31
CA GLY A 121 -7.81 -15.39 7.17
C GLY A 121 -8.83 -14.40 6.59
N LEU A 122 -9.00 -14.45 5.28
CA LEU A 122 -9.95 -13.60 4.55
C LEU A 122 -11.27 -14.35 4.30
N PRO A 123 -12.44 -13.69 4.35
CA PRO A 123 -13.71 -14.36 4.11
C PRO A 123 -13.77 -14.94 2.69
N GLU A 124 -13.98 -16.26 2.55
CA GLU A 124 -13.92 -16.95 1.25
C GLU A 124 -14.87 -16.34 0.21
N GLY A 125 -16.11 -16.03 0.61
CA GLY A 125 -17.16 -15.48 -0.25
C GLY A 125 -17.16 -13.96 -0.43
N ALA A 126 -16.20 -13.23 0.15
CA ALA A 126 -16.08 -11.79 -0.08
C ALA A 126 -15.47 -11.50 -1.46
N SER A 127 -15.85 -10.36 -2.06
CA SER A 127 -15.21 -9.87 -3.27
C SER A 127 -13.72 -9.55 -3.03
N TRP A 128 -12.94 -9.46 -4.10
CA TRP A 128 -11.53 -9.08 -3.98
C TRP A 128 -11.35 -7.67 -3.42
N ALA A 129 -12.24 -6.73 -3.78
CA ALA A 129 -12.23 -5.38 -3.23
C ALA A 129 -12.47 -5.37 -1.71
N GLU A 130 -13.43 -6.14 -1.21
CA GLU A 130 -13.69 -6.25 0.23
C GLU A 130 -12.52 -6.92 0.97
N LYS A 131 -11.91 -7.96 0.39
CA LYS A 131 -10.71 -8.58 0.95
C LYS A 131 -9.57 -7.57 1.07
N LEU A 132 -9.31 -6.79 0.02
CA LEU A 132 -8.30 -5.73 0.04
C LEU A 132 -8.65 -4.66 1.08
N ARG A 133 -9.93 -4.29 1.25
CA ARG A 133 -10.37 -3.33 2.26
C ARG A 133 -10.06 -3.83 3.68
N LEU A 134 -10.33 -5.10 3.96
CA LEU A 134 -10.04 -5.74 5.25
C LEU A 134 -8.54 -5.88 5.51
N LEU A 135 -7.76 -6.17 4.46
CA LEU A 135 -6.29 -6.22 4.53
C LEU A 135 -5.72 -4.84 4.87
N THR A 136 -6.18 -3.81 4.17
CA THR A 136 -5.62 -2.46 4.27
C THR A 136 -6.16 -1.64 5.43
N GLY A 137 -7.28 -2.07 6.03
CA GLY A 137 -8.04 -1.25 6.96
C GLY A 137 -8.62 0.01 6.31
N TRP A 138 -8.75 0.00 4.98
CA TRP A 138 -9.17 1.15 4.19
C TRP A 138 -10.63 1.49 4.45
N GLU A 139 -10.88 2.77 4.72
CA GLU A 139 -12.21 3.33 4.88
C GLU A 139 -12.36 4.46 3.85
N PRO A 140 -13.07 4.22 2.73
CA PRO A 140 -13.08 5.12 1.59
C PRO A 140 -13.79 6.43 1.91
N LEU A 141 -13.19 7.54 1.50
CA LEU A 141 -13.90 8.82 1.41
C LEU A 141 -14.77 8.88 0.14
N PRO A 142 -15.86 9.67 0.15
CA PRO A 142 -16.65 9.93 -1.05
C PRO A 142 -15.78 10.48 -2.18
N ARG A 143 -15.84 9.85 -3.35
CA ARG A 143 -15.04 10.21 -4.53
C ARG A 143 -15.90 10.28 -5.78
N THR A 144 -15.41 11.00 -6.78
CA THR A 144 -16.04 11.04 -8.10
C THR A 144 -15.95 9.65 -8.72
N PRO A 145 -17.07 9.04 -9.13
CA PRO A 145 -17.04 7.72 -9.76
C PRO A 145 -16.35 7.78 -11.12
N VAL A 146 -15.70 6.68 -11.49
CA VAL A 146 -15.08 6.56 -12.81
C VAL A 146 -16.18 6.43 -13.88
N ASP A 147 -16.03 7.12 -15.00
CA ASP A 147 -16.89 6.92 -16.17
C ASP A 147 -16.43 5.66 -16.93
N TRP A 148 -16.84 4.50 -16.42
CA TRP A 148 -16.49 3.20 -16.99
C TRP A 148 -16.93 3.04 -18.44
N GLN A 149 -18.09 3.61 -18.81
CA GLN A 149 -18.59 3.54 -20.18
C GLN A 149 -17.67 4.29 -21.14
N ALA A 150 -17.25 5.51 -20.78
CA ALA A 150 -16.30 6.27 -21.59
C ALA A 150 -14.94 5.57 -21.68
N ALA A 151 -14.43 5.00 -20.58
CA ALA A 151 -13.16 4.29 -20.54
C ALA A 151 -13.18 3.03 -21.44
N GLU A 152 -14.20 2.17 -21.30
CA GLU A 152 -14.35 0.96 -22.11
C GLU A 152 -14.57 1.28 -23.60
N GLN A 153 -15.30 2.37 -23.91
CA GLN A 153 -15.44 2.85 -25.29
C GLN A 153 -14.12 3.30 -25.89
N ALA A 154 -13.29 4.02 -25.13
CA ALA A 154 -11.99 4.51 -25.58
C ALA A 154 -10.99 3.35 -25.80
N LEU A 155 -11.03 2.33 -24.94
CA LEU A 155 -10.21 1.13 -25.09
C LEU A 155 -10.72 0.18 -26.17
N GLY A 156 -12.01 0.23 -26.50
CA GLY A 156 -12.64 -0.70 -27.43
C GLY A 156 -12.88 -2.10 -26.85
N THR A 157 -12.79 -2.26 -25.52
CA THR A 157 -13.04 -3.50 -24.79
C THR A 157 -13.66 -3.19 -23.43
N ARG A 158 -14.44 -4.14 -22.91
CA ARG A 158 -14.80 -4.16 -21.49
C ARG A 158 -13.56 -4.41 -20.63
N LEU A 159 -13.62 -3.97 -19.38
CA LEU A 159 -12.60 -4.23 -18.36
C LEU A 159 -13.11 -5.24 -17.30
N PRO A 160 -12.20 -5.94 -16.60
CA PRO A 160 -12.56 -6.88 -15.53
C PRO A 160 -13.42 -6.22 -14.44
N GLY A 161 -14.39 -6.95 -13.92
CA GLY A 161 -15.32 -6.50 -12.89
C GLY A 161 -14.65 -6.23 -11.55
N ASP A 162 -13.71 -7.08 -11.14
CA ASP A 162 -12.94 -6.92 -9.91
C ASP A 162 -12.10 -5.63 -9.91
N TYR A 163 -11.50 -5.30 -11.04
CA TYR A 163 -10.77 -4.04 -11.23
C TYR A 163 -11.66 -2.82 -11.05
N LYS A 164 -12.84 -2.83 -11.65
CA LYS A 164 -13.77 -1.71 -11.52
C LYS A 164 -14.22 -1.54 -10.07
N GLU A 165 -14.53 -2.63 -9.38
CA GLU A 165 -14.89 -2.61 -7.95
C GLU A 165 -13.74 -2.07 -7.08
N ILE A 166 -12.50 -2.52 -7.34
CA ILE A 166 -11.31 -2.06 -6.61
C ILE A 166 -11.04 -0.58 -6.88
N ALA A 167 -11.08 -0.14 -8.14
CA ALA A 167 -10.84 1.25 -8.50
C ALA A 167 -11.96 2.18 -7.97
N ASP A 168 -13.22 1.75 -7.96
CA ASP A 168 -14.30 2.54 -7.35
C ASP A 168 -14.15 2.65 -5.82
N LEU A 169 -13.59 1.62 -5.17
CA LEU A 169 -13.39 1.59 -3.72
C LEU A 169 -12.12 2.33 -3.26
N PHE A 170 -11.02 2.14 -3.96
CA PHE A 170 -9.69 2.66 -3.59
C PHE A 170 -9.28 3.90 -4.38
N GLY A 171 -9.82 4.10 -5.59
CA GLY A 171 -9.36 5.11 -6.56
C GLY A 171 -7.87 5.03 -6.84
N TYR A 172 -7.26 6.18 -7.11
CA TYR A 172 -5.86 6.25 -7.48
C TYR A 172 -4.97 6.42 -6.26
N GLY A 173 -3.89 5.64 -6.23
CA GLY A 173 -3.03 5.52 -5.07
C GLY A 173 -2.16 4.28 -5.19
N SER A 174 -1.56 3.88 -4.07
CA SER A 174 -0.60 2.79 -4.03
C SER A 174 -0.89 1.77 -2.93
N PHE A 175 -0.85 0.49 -3.27
CA PHE A 175 -0.85 -0.60 -2.31
C PHE A 175 0.57 -0.84 -1.78
N ASP A 176 0.72 -0.86 -0.45
CA ASP A 176 2.01 -1.02 0.26
C ASP A 176 3.11 -0.06 -0.22
N THR A 177 2.72 1.13 -0.71
CA THR A 177 3.60 2.12 -1.37
C THR A 177 4.42 1.53 -2.51
N TYR A 178 4.00 0.38 -3.03
CA TYR A 178 4.75 -0.40 -4.00
C TYR A 178 4.05 -0.45 -5.34
N LEU A 179 2.76 -0.78 -5.38
CA LEU A 179 1.99 -0.92 -6.62
C LEU A 179 1.01 0.23 -6.75
N GLU A 180 1.24 1.07 -7.74
CA GLU A 180 0.35 2.17 -8.11
C GLU A 180 -0.71 1.70 -9.10
N LEU A 181 -1.98 2.00 -8.78
CA LEU A 181 -3.11 1.62 -9.61
C LEU A 181 -3.33 2.67 -10.71
N LEU A 182 -3.37 2.23 -11.97
CA LEU A 182 -3.81 3.09 -13.06
C LEU A 182 -5.34 3.16 -13.07
N VAL A 183 -5.90 4.36 -13.05
CA VAL A 183 -7.34 4.63 -12.98
C VAL A 183 -7.75 5.62 -14.09
N PRO A 184 -8.74 5.29 -14.94
CA PRO A 184 -9.17 6.15 -16.03
C PRO A 184 -9.47 7.59 -15.59
N GLY A 185 -8.98 8.56 -16.36
CA GLY A 185 -9.20 9.98 -16.11
C GLY A 185 -8.30 10.61 -15.03
N VAL A 186 -7.44 9.83 -14.38
CA VAL A 186 -6.49 10.36 -13.38
C VAL A 186 -5.19 10.77 -14.05
N ARG A 187 -4.88 12.07 -14.05
CA ARG A 187 -3.68 12.60 -14.71
C ARG A 187 -2.40 11.92 -14.19
N GLY A 188 -1.61 11.37 -15.10
CA GLY A 188 -0.35 10.66 -14.78
C GLY A 188 -0.54 9.18 -14.43
N LEU A 189 -1.74 8.79 -14.01
CA LEU A 189 -2.11 7.40 -13.70
C LEU A 189 -3.28 6.94 -14.57
N ASP A 190 -3.52 7.55 -15.73
CA ASP A 190 -4.69 7.27 -16.55
C ASP A 190 -4.46 6.01 -17.39
N LEU A 191 -5.17 4.94 -17.06
CA LEU A 191 -5.10 3.65 -17.76
C LEU A 191 -5.34 3.80 -19.27
N VAL A 192 -6.31 4.63 -19.69
CA VAL A 192 -6.65 4.81 -21.11
C VAL A 192 -5.53 5.56 -21.84
N GLN A 193 -4.97 6.58 -21.18
CA GLN A 193 -3.84 7.33 -21.72
C GLN A 193 -2.59 6.44 -21.85
N TRP A 194 -2.33 5.60 -20.85
CA TRP A 194 -1.21 4.65 -20.86
C TRP A 194 -1.38 3.61 -21.97
N ALA A 195 -2.56 3.00 -22.10
CA ALA A 195 -2.85 2.06 -23.18
C ALA A 195 -2.61 2.67 -24.57
N THR A 196 -2.99 3.93 -24.77
CA THR A 196 -2.74 4.66 -26.03
C THR A 196 -1.26 4.92 -26.27
N SER A 197 -0.52 5.30 -25.23
CA SER A 197 0.91 5.62 -25.30
C SER A 197 1.76 4.37 -25.53
N ASP A 198 1.44 3.28 -24.83
CA ASP A 198 2.04 1.96 -24.96
C ASP A 198 1.80 1.36 -26.35
N ALA A 199 0.65 1.66 -26.95
CA ALA A 199 0.37 1.31 -28.33
C ALA A 199 1.15 2.18 -29.35
N ALA A 200 1.70 3.32 -28.96
CA ALA A 200 2.46 4.20 -29.85
C ALA A 200 3.98 4.03 -29.74
N TYR A 201 4.49 3.45 -28.64
CA TYR A 201 5.92 3.38 -28.31
C TYR A 201 6.48 1.94 -28.27
N VAL A 202 7.66 1.78 -28.89
CA VAL A 202 8.66 0.69 -28.81
C VAL A 202 8.19 -0.75 -29.11
N ASP A 203 8.58 -1.28 -30.28
CA ASP A 203 8.39 -2.68 -30.71
C ASP A 203 8.99 -3.75 -29.77
N ASP A 204 9.83 -3.36 -28.82
CA ASP A 204 10.54 -4.26 -27.90
C ASP A 204 9.93 -4.34 -26.50
N LEU A 205 9.11 -3.35 -26.07
CA LEU A 205 8.64 -3.26 -24.67
C LEU A 205 7.79 -4.46 -24.22
N TRP A 206 7.02 -5.01 -25.15
CA TRP A 206 6.04 -6.08 -24.91
C TRP A 206 6.54 -7.45 -25.31
N ARG A 207 7.75 -7.56 -25.89
CA ARG A 207 8.23 -8.84 -26.42
C ARG A 207 8.35 -9.90 -25.32
N PRO A 208 8.05 -11.18 -25.65
CA PRO A 208 7.60 -11.69 -26.95
C PRO A 208 6.08 -11.55 -27.20
N HIS A 209 5.34 -10.89 -26.31
CA HIS A 209 3.89 -10.76 -26.38
C HIS A 209 3.44 -9.65 -27.32
N ALA A 210 2.19 -9.74 -27.77
CA ALA A 210 1.54 -8.68 -28.51
C ALA A 210 1.21 -7.50 -27.56
N ARG A 211 1.11 -6.30 -28.12
CA ARG A 211 0.68 -5.11 -27.38
C ARG A 211 -0.81 -4.87 -27.57
N PHE A 212 -1.51 -4.40 -26.55
CA PHE A 212 -2.89 -3.96 -26.74
C PHE A 212 -2.96 -2.80 -27.77
N PRO A 213 -3.93 -2.76 -28.70
CA PRO A 213 -5.13 -3.61 -28.82
C PRO A 213 -5.00 -4.80 -29.80
N GLU A 214 -3.80 -5.26 -30.11
CA GLU A 214 -3.64 -6.49 -30.92
C GLU A 214 -4.25 -7.70 -30.20
N PRO A 215 -4.66 -8.76 -30.93
CA PRO A 215 -5.21 -9.97 -30.32
C PRO A 215 -4.26 -10.55 -29.27
N GLU A 216 -4.82 -10.91 -28.10
CA GLU A 216 -4.05 -11.37 -26.93
C GLU A 216 -3.02 -10.36 -26.39
N GLY A 217 -3.17 -9.08 -26.77
CA GLY A 217 -2.26 -8.01 -26.40
C GLY A 217 -2.26 -7.71 -24.90
N LEU A 218 -1.12 -7.24 -24.41
CA LEU A 218 -0.95 -6.87 -23.02
C LEU A 218 -1.48 -5.46 -22.73
N LEU A 219 -2.31 -5.33 -21.70
CA LEU A 219 -2.90 -4.07 -21.24
C LEU A 219 -2.42 -3.76 -19.83
N ARG A 220 -1.65 -2.69 -19.66
CA ARG A 220 -1.14 -2.23 -18.36
C ARG A 220 -2.26 -1.70 -17.47
N TRP A 221 -2.24 -2.10 -16.21
CA TRP A 221 -3.19 -1.65 -15.18
C TRP A 221 -2.52 -1.15 -13.90
N GLY A 222 -1.22 -1.39 -13.74
CA GLY A 222 -0.44 -0.88 -12.63
C GLY A 222 1.03 -0.76 -12.98
N SER A 223 1.73 0.01 -12.17
CA SER A 223 3.18 0.11 -12.17
C SER A 223 3.69 0.03 -10.73
N SER A 224 4.97 -0.27 -10.55
CA SER A 224 5.61 -0.11 -9.24
C SER A 224 6.61 1.02 -9.18
N GLU A 225 6.99 1.41 -7.96
CA GLU A 225 8.11 2.33 -7.70
C GLU A 225 9.45 1.86 -8.31
N GLN A 226 9.56 0.56 -8.64
CA GLN A 226 10.74 -0.05 -9.26
C GLN A 226 10.58 -0.21 -10.78
N GLU A 227 9.61 0.48 -11.37
CA GLU A 227 9.30 0.43 -12.81
C GLU A 227 8.90 -0.96 -13.32
N LEU A 228 8.38 -1.84 -12.43
CA LEU A 228 7.72 -3.07 -12.88
C LEU A 228 6.37 -2.74 -13.49
N ASP A 229 6.03 -3.47 -14.55
CA ASP A 229 4.75 -3.36 -15.24
C ASP A 229 3.81 -4.49 -14.84
N PHE A 230 2.61 -4.14 -14.40
CA PHE A 230 1.53 -5.08 -14.14
C PHE A 230 0.49 -4.99 -15.24
N VAL A 231 0.27 -6.10 -15.94
CA VAL A 231 -0.59 -6.13 -17.13
C VAL A 231 -1.59 -7.28 -17.10
N TRP A 232 -2.67 -7.13 -17.85
CA TRP A 232 -3.54 -8.23 -18.24
C TRP A 232 -3.11 -8.77 -19.59
N GLN A 233 -3.10 -10.09 -19.74
CA GLN A 233 -3.16 -10.70 -21.07
C GLN A 233 -4.62 -10.74 -21.51
N THR A 234 -4.96 -9.92 -22.51
CA THR A 234 -6.31 -9.84 -23.06
C THR A 234 -6.61 -11.02 -23.99
N GLY A 235 -7.78 -11.03 -24.63
CA GLY A 235 -8.13 -12.01 -25.69
C GLY A 235 -9.15 -13.06 -25.29
N ALA A 236 -9.32 -13.35 -23.98
CA ALA A 236 -10.47 -14.15 -23.54
C ALA A 236 -11.78 -13.37 -23.80
N PRO A 237 -12.88 -14.04 -24.21
CA PRO A 237 -14.15 -13.37 -24.50
C PRO A 237 -14.75 -12.63 -23.30
N ASP A 238 -14.57 -13.17 -22.09
CA ASP A 238 -14.94 -12.50 -20.85
C ASP A 238 -13.70 -11.86 -20.21
N PRO A 239 -13.66 -10.53 -20.02
CA PRO A 239 -12.55 -9.87 -19.35
C PRO A 239 -12.26 -10.38 -17.94
N ASP A 240 -13.26 -10.94 -17.25
CA ASP A 240 -13.07 -11.53 -15.92
C ASP A 240 -12.18 -12.79 -15.95
N GLU A 241 -11.92 -13.35 -17.13
CA GLU A 241 -10.99 -14.47 -17.34
C GLU A 241 -9.58 -14.01 -17.75
N TRP A 242 -9.33 -12.70 -17.88
CA TRP A 242 -7.99 -12.20 -18.18
C TRP A 242 -7.04 -12.43 -17.01
N THR A 243 -5.86 -12.95 -17.34
CA THR A 243 -4.83 -13.30 -16.35
C THR A 243 -3.78 -12.22 -16.23
N VAL A 244 -3.19 -12.12 -15.04
CA VAL A 244 -2.11 -11.17 -14.76
C VAL A 244 -0.77 -11.68 -15.29
N LEU A 245 -0.02 -10.78 -15.92
CA LEU A 245 1.43 -10.93 -16.13
C LEU A 245 2.15 -9.78 -15.44
N VAL A 246 3.33 -10.08 -14.92
CA VAL A 246 4.25 -9.08 -14.33
C VAL A 246 5.52 -9.08 -15.14
N ARG A 247 5.96 -7.90 -15.56
CA ARG A 247 7.28 -7.72 -16.16
C ARG A 247 8.28 -7.35 -15.07
N THR A 248 9.18 -8.27 -14.74
CA THR A 248 10.16 -8.11 -13.64
C THR A 248 11.45 -7.43 -14.09
N ASP A 249 11.78 -7.47 -15.39
CA ASP A 249 12.89 -6.76 -16.03
C ASP A 249 12.55 -6.49 -17.52
N PHE A 250 13.52 -6.22 -18.40
CA PHE A 250 13.22 -5.93 -19.81
C PHE A 250 12.78 -7.15 -20.63
N ASP A 251 13.15 -8.37 -20.23
CA ASP A 251 12.99 -9.58 -21.06
C ASP A 251 12.18 -10.69 -20.38
N THR A 252 11.85 -10.54 -19.09
CA THR A 252 11.23 -11.59 -18.27
C THR A 252 9.79 -11.25 -17.91
N TRP A 253 8.91 -12.20 -18.22
CA TRP A 253 7.50 -12.16 -17.88
C TRP A 253 7.13 -13.32 -16.96
N GLU A 254 6.47 -12.99 -15.86
CA GLU A 254 5.89 -13.97 -14.96
C GLU A 254 4.38 -13.98 -15.13
N ARG A 255 3.81 -15.16 -15.33
CA ARG A 255 2.38 -15.36 -15.51
C ARG A 255 1.74 -15.84 -14.21
N TYR A 256 0.62 -15.23 -13.86
CA TYR A 256 -0.22 -15.59 -12.72
C TYR A 256 -1.59 -15.97 -13.24
N ASP A 257 -2.00 -17.23 -13.03
CA ASP A 257 -3.30 -17.76 -13.48
C ASP A 257 -4.44 -17.29 -12.56
N CYS A 258 -4.60 -15.97 -12.43
CA CYS A 258 -5.65 -15.31 -11.68
C CYS A 258 -5.91 -13.89 -12.23
N GLY A 259 -7.07 -13.33 -11.88
CA GLY A 259 -7.41 -11.92 -12.12
C GLY A 259 -6.64 -10.96 -11.22
N MET A 260 -6.84 -9.66 -11.42
CA MET A 260 -6.05 -8.63 -10.74
C MET A 260 -6.34 -8.52 -9.24
N GLY A 261 -7.61 -8.63 -8.83
CA GLY A 261 -7.97 -8.55 -7.42
C GLY A 261 -7.41 -9.70 -6.59
N GLU A 262 -7.42 -10.92 -7.14
CA GLU A 262 -6.76 -12.06 -6.52
C GLU A 262 -5.25 -11.87 -6.44
N PHE A 263 -4.65 -11.41 -7.54
CA PHE A 263 -3.22 -11.13 -7.60
C PHE A 263 -2.81 -10.11 -6.52
N LEU A 264 -3.55 -9.01 -6.34
CA LEU A 264 -3.26 -8.01 -5.29
C LEU A 264 -3.37 -8.60 -3.88
N VAL A 265 -4.39 -9.41 -3.60
CA VAL A 265 -4.51 -10.08 -2.29
C VAL A 265 -3.31 -11.00 -2.06
N ARG A 266 -2.93 -11.79 -3.05
CA ARG A 266 -1.75 -12.66 -2.97
C ARG A 266 -0.46 -11.85 -2.82
N LEU A 267 -0.30 -10.77 -3.57
CA LEU A 267 0.84 -9.86 -3.46
C LEU A 267 1.00 -9.30 -2.04
N LEU A 268 -0.13 -8.94 -1.40
CA LEU A 268 -0.10 -8.41 -0.04
C LEU A 268 0.08 -9.50 1.01
N THR A 269 -0.38 -10.73 0.80
CA THR A 269 -0.45 -11.75 1.87
C THR A 269 0.55 -12.89 1.75
N ASP A 270 1.03 -13.19 0.55
CA ASP A 270 1.82 -14.38 0.26
C ASP A 270 3.31 -14.06 0.17
N VAL A 271 4.02 -14.34 1.26
CA VAL A 271 5.49 -14.27 1.34
C VAL A 271 6.20 -15.23 0.36
N ALA A 272 5.52 -16.26 -0.16
CA ALA A 272 6.08 -17.28 -1.06
C ALA A 272 5.85 -17.01 -2.56
N LEU A 273 4.86 -16.19 -2.95
CA LEU A 273 4.74 -15.67 -4.32
C LEU A 273 5.73 -14.53 -4.64
N GLY A 274 6.65 -14.28 -3.71
CA GLY A 274 8.03 -14.12 -4.13
C GLY A 274 8.38 -12.81 -4.81
N TYR A 275 7.80 -11.68 -4.40
CA TYR A 275 8.48 -10.39 -4.42
C TYR A 275 8.05 -9.49 -3.25
N PRO A 276 8.59 -9.68 -2.02
CA PRO A 276 8.59 -8.58 -1.05
C PRO A 276 9.74 -7.64 -1.44
N THR A 277 9.63 -6.95 -2.56
CA THR A 277 10.41 -5.72 -2.80
C THR A 277 9.96 -4.64 -1.83
N SER A 278 8.66 -4.61 -1.53
CA SER A 278 8.16 -4.08 -0.26
C SER A 278 8.52 -5.04 0.86
N ARG A 279 9.63 -4.77 1.57
CA ARG A 279 9.86 -5.34 2.92
C ARG A 279 8.90 -4.78 3.96
N ILE A 280 7.85 -4.07 3.54
CA ILE A 280 7.08 -3.20 4.41
C ILE A 280 5.95 -4.00 5.07
N ALA A 281 5.47 -5.10 4.47
CA ALA A 281 4.41 -5.99 5.04
C ALA A 281 3.32 -5.16 5.76
N ALA A 282 3.00 -4.04 5.13
CA ALA A 282 2.30 -2.93 5.76
C ALA A 282 0.81 -3.07 5.61
N HIS A 283 0.39 -3.84 4.60
CA HIS A 283 -0.98 -4.02 4.15
C HIS A 283 -1.72 -2.69 4.29
N CYS A 284 -1.33 -1.70 3.49
CA CYS A 284 -1.87 -0.37 3.51
C CYS A 284 -2.18 0.12 2.10
N PHE A 285 -3.05 1.13 2.03
CA PHE A 285 -3.28 1.89 0.81
C PHE A 285 -2.94 3.35 1.08
N ALA A 286 -2.13 3.94 0.20
CA ALA A 286 -1.80 5.36 0.19
C ALA A 286 -2.65 6.05 -0.88
N ASP A 287 -3.55 6.93 -0.44
CA ASP A 287 -4.40 7.72 -1.33
C ASP A 287 -3.64 8.94 -1.85
N TYR A 288 -3.77 9.22 -3.14
CA TYR A 288 -3.13 10.37 -3.80
C TYR A 288 -4.15 11.49 -4.14
N ALA A 289 -5.39 11.36 -3.65
CA ALA A 289 -6.45 12.38 -3.71
C ALA A 289 -6.06 13.72 -3.07
#